data_AF-A0AAU5Z5J2-F1
#
_entry.id   AF-A0AAU5Z5J2-F1
#
_cell.length_a   1.000
_cell.length_b   1.000
_cell.length_c   1.000
_cell.angle_alpha   90.00
_cell.angle_beta   90.00
_cell.angle_gamma   90.00
#
_symmetry.space_group_name_H-M   'P 1'
#
loop_
_entity.id
_entity.type
_entity.pdbx_description
1 polymer ?
#
loop_
_entity_poly.entity_id
_entity_poly.type
_entity_poly.pdbx_seq_one_letter_code
_entity_poly.pdbx_strand_id
1 'polypeptide(L)'
;MTEAIAELADPVRQLPADPDEAPVDGVAVCLSGGGYRAMLFHTGVLWRLAETRWLHQVNRISSVSGGSMTAGMLAKVWPEFHQAADPHQAFADLVVAPIRSLASRTIDKPSVISGLLSPFTTIGEQFEAELRQHLLGDTMLADLPVTPTFVFNSTNTGSGNLVRFSRDRIADWRVGRVEHPELRLSAAVAASSAFPPFLSPYRLDLGKATWIDDKGNDLTGAEYRDEFALTDGGVYDNLGLETAWKRCRTVFVSDAGGSLSPQADPAADWAQHMLRVTQLLDHQIRSLRKRQVIESFVQGRRDGAYVGIRSDITRYPAEKLLQAPFAVTTGIAEIKTRLKEIPDSDQERLINWGYAVGDAGLRSHLDTAAAPPAAYPYAGGVA
;
A
#
# COMPACT_ATOMS: atom_id res chain seq x y z
N MET A 1 -13.93 19.05 -25.92
CA MET A 1 -13.37 19.72 -24.73
C MET A 1 -13.84 19.02 -23.45
N THR A 2 -15.11 18.62 -23.35
CA THR A 2 -15.70 18.04 -22.13
C THR A 2 -15.12 16.68 -21.71
N GLU A 3 -14.90 15.73 -22.64
CA GLU A 3 -14.29 14.42 -22.33
C GLU A 3 -12.80 14.51 -21.97
N ALA A 4 -12.02 15.29 -22.74
CA ALA A 4 -10.60 15.52 -22.46
C ALA A 4 -10.36 16.23 -21.11
N ILE A 5 -11.29 17.07 -20.66
CA ILE A 5 -11.24 17.69 -19.32
C ILE A 5 -11.61 16.67 -18.23
N ALA A 6 -12.57 15.77 -18.50
CA ALA A 6 -12.94 14.72 -17.56
C ALA A 6 -11.78 13.72 -17.31
N GLU A 7 -10.98 13.43 -18.33
CA GLU A 7 -9.78 12.58 -18.22
C GLU A 7 -8.69 13.21 -17.34
N LEU A 8 -8.51 14.53 -17.39
CA LEU A 8 -7.56 15.26 -16.54
C LEU A 8 -7.99 15.34 -15.07
N ALA A 9 -9.28 15.12 -14.80
CA ALA A 9 -9.85 15.13 -13.46
C ALA A 9 -9.83 13.74 -12.78
N ASP A 10 -9.36 12.70 -13.48
CA ASP A 10 -9.22 11.35 -12.94
C ASP A 10 -7.85 11.21 -12.22
N PRO A 11 -7.79 10.59 -11.02
CA PRO A 11 -6.53 10.31 -10.35
C PRO A 11 -5.65 9.26 -11.05
N VAL A 12 -6.15 8.54 -12.05
CA VAL A 12 -5.40 7.55 -12.83
C VAL A 12 -5.45 7.84 -14.32
N ARG A 13 -4.42 7.40 -15.05
CA ARG A 13 -4.33 7.61 -16.50
C ARG A 13 -4.95 6.45 -17.26
N GLN A 14 -5.83 6.70 -18.23
CA GLN A 14 -6.26 5.66 -19.17
C GLN A 14 -5.13 5.26 -20.11
N LEU A 15 -4.86 3.96 -20.21
CA LEU A 15 -3.79 3.40 -21.04
C LEU A 15 -4.38 2.71 -22.27
N PRO A 16 -3.63 2.60 -23.38
CA PRO A 16 -4.12 1.90 -24.59
C PRO A 16 -4.52 0.43 -24.39
N ALA A 17 -3.98 -0.20 -23.33
CA ALA A 17 -4.25 -1.58 -22.95
C ALA A 17 -5.41 -1.71 -21.95
N ASP A 18 -5.92 -0.60 -21.40
CA ASP A 18 -7.07 -0.64 -20.50
C ASP A 18 -8.34 -0.92 -21.31
N PRO A 19 -9.26 -1.76 -20.78
CA PRO A 19 -10.53 -2.00 -21.45
C PRO A 19 -11.38 -0.72 -21.43
N ASP A 20 -12.08 -0.43 -22.53
CA ASP A 20 -13.06 0.67 -22.63
C ASP A 20 -14.34 0.40 -21.80
N GLU A 21 -14.26 -0.45 -20.78
CA GLU A 21 -15.38 -0.89 -19.95
C GLU A 21 -15.48 -0.06 -18.68
N ALA A 22 -16.72 0.20 -18.24
CA ALA A 22 -16.96 0.81 -16.94
C ALA A 22 -16.41 -0.09 -15.81
N PRO A 23 -15.97 0.50 -14.68
CA PRO A 23 -15.59 -0.27 -13.50
C PRO A 23 -16.71 -1.23 -13.08
N VAL A 24 -16.34 -2.45 -12.68
CA VAL A 24 -17.32 -3.41 -12.17
C VAL A 24 -17.91 -2.93 -10.85
N ASP A 25 -19.14 -3.37 -10.58
CA ASP A 25 -19.78 -3.11 -9.29
C ASP A 25 -19.12 -3.96 -8.20
N GLY A 26 -18.08 -3.39 -7.59
CA GLY A 26 -17.26 -4.04 -6.58
C GLY A 26 -16.49 -3.04 -5.74
N VAL A 27 -15.89 -3.54 -4.68
CA VAL A 27 -15.20 -2.78 -3.64
C VAL A 27 -13.70 -3.02 -3.72
N ALA A 28 -12.93 -1.94 -3.77
CA ALA A 28 -11.48 -1.98 -3.64
C ALA A 28 -11.01 -1.24 -2.39
N VAL A 29 -9.94 -1.75 -1.77
CA VAL A 29 -9.20 -1.06 -0.71
C VAL A 29 -7.80 -0.73 -1.23
N CYS A 30 -7.39 0.53 -1.09
CA CYS A 30 -6.06 0.99 -1.44
C CYS A 30 -5.23 1.27 -0.18
N LEU A 31 -4.02 0.70 -0.11
CA LEU A 31 -3.10 0.84 1.01
C LEU A 31 -1.79 1.48 0.51
N SER A 32 -1.61 2.77 0.80
CA SER A 32 -0.45 3.54 0.36
C SER A 32 0.89 3.10 0.99
N GLY A 33 1.99 3.66 0.49
CA GLY A 33 3.32 3.45 1.08
C GLY A 33 3.66 4.31 2.30
N GLY A 34 4.77 3.97 2.97
CA GLY A 34 5.29 4.73 4.11
C GLY A 34 6.02 3.91 5.19
N GLY A 35 6.67 2.79 4.83
CA GLY A 35 7.43 1.95 5.75
C GLY A 35 6.58 1.38 6.90
N TYR A 36 7.20 1.15 8.06
CA TYR A 36 6.50 0.56 9.21
C TYR A 36 5.39 1.45 9.77
N ARG A 37 5.51 2.78 9.64
CA ARG A 37 4.42 3.69 10.01
C ARG A 37 3.15 3.37 9.21
N ALA A 38 3.27 3.26 7.89
CA ALA A 38 2.16 2.92 7.03
C ALA A 38 1.63 1.52 7.31
N MET A 39 2.52 0.54 7.50
CA MET A 39 2.16 -0.83 7.85
C MET A 39 1.25 -0.88 9.09
N LEU A 40 1.64 -0.22 10.19
CA LEU A 40 0.87 -0.22 11.44
C LEU A 40 -0.43 0.59 11.33
N PHE A 41 -0.41 1.74 10.67
CA PHE A 41 -1.60 2.54 10.44
C PHE A 41 -2.64 1.78 9.60
N HIS A 42 -2.23 1.17 8.49
CA HIS A 42 -3.12 0.37 7.65
C HIS A 42 -3.65 -0.87 8.37
N THR A 43 -2.87 -1.45 9.28
CA THR A 43 -3.32 -2.55 10.13
C THR A 43 -4.52 -2.13 10.98
N GLY A 44 -4.48 -0.94 11.58
CA GLY A 44 -5.63 -0.38 12.31
C GLY A 44 -6.85 -0.17 11.43
N VAL A 45 -6.67 0.42 10.23
CA VAL A 45 -7.76 0.64 9.27
C VAL A 45 -8.42 -0.69 8.90
N LEU A 46 -7.63 -1.68 8.50
CA LEU A 46 -8.12 -3.00 8.11
C LEU A 46 -8.76 -3.75 9.28
N TRP A 47 -8.26 -3.58 10.51
CA TRP A 47 -8.86 -4.18 11.70
C TRP A 47 -10.29 -3.68 11.90
N ARG A 48 -10.53 -2.38 11.72
CA ARG A 48 -11.89 -1.85 11.80
C ARG A 48 -12.79 -2.38 10.68
N LEU A 49 -12.29 -2.43 9.44
CA LEU A 49 -13.05 -2.99 8.32
C LEU A 49 -13.35 -4.49 8.51
N ALA A 50 -12.45 -5.23 9.18
CA ALA A 50 -12.67 -6.62 9.55
C ALA A 50 -13.76 -6.76 10.61
N GLU A 51 -13.73 -5.93 11.67
CA GLU A 51 -14.71 -5.93 12.75
C GLU A 51 -16.14 -5.68 12.25
N THR A 52 -16.32 -4.74 11.31
CA THR A 52 -17.64 -4.47 10.71
C THR A 52 -18.06 -5.49 9.65
N ARG A 53 -17.22 -6.51 9.40
CA ARG A 53 -17.33 -7.44 8.26
C ARG A 53 -17.32 -6.77 6.88
N TRP A 54 -17.11 -5.46 6.79
CA TRP A 54 -17.02 -4.75 5.53
C TRP A 54 -15.88 -5.27 4.65
N LEU A 55 -14.77 -5.71 5.29
CA LEU A 55 -13.63 -6.32 4.61
C LEU A 55 -14.00 -7.60 3.83
N HIS A 56 -15.06 -8.34 4.21
CA HIS A 56 -15.51 -9.54 3.48
C HIS A 56 -16.16 -9.22 2.13
N GLN A 57 -16.56 -7.97 1.92
CA GLN A 57 -17.18 -7.51 0.67
C GLN A 57 -16.13 -7.03 -0.34
N VAL A 58 -14.87 -6.93 0.07
CA VAL A 58 -13.78 -6.40 -0.77
C VAL A 58 -13.47 -7.41 -1.88
N ASN A 59 -13.43 -6.91 -3.12
CA ASN A 59 -13.04 -7.68 -4.30
C ASN A 59 -11.55 -7.51 -4.63
N ARG A 60 -10.94 -6.42 -4.19
CA ARG A 60 -9.56 -6.06 -4.52
C ARG A 60 -8.86 -5.31 -3.40
N ILE A 61 -7.63 -5.69 -3.10
CA ILE A 61 -6.75 -4.93 -2.23
C ILE A 61 -5.53 -4.54 -3.05
N SER A 62 -5.35 -3.24 -3.29
CA SER A 62 -4.22 -2.67 -4.02
C SER A 62 -3.27 -2.00 -3.04
N SER A 63 -2.01 -2.43 -3.02
CA SER A 63 -1.06 -1.99 -1.98
C SER A 63 0.27 -1.54 -2.55
N VAL A 64 0.94 -0.70 -1.79
CA VAL A 64 2.23 -0.10 -2.12
C VAL A 64 3.13 -0.13 -0.88
N SER A 65 4.39 -0.53 -1.04
CA SER A 65 5.42 -0.39 -0.01
C SER A 65 5.02 -0.93 1.37
N GLY A 66 5.10 -0.12 2.44
CA GLY A 66 4.63 -0.49 3.78
C GLY A 66 3.18 -1.03 3.83
N GLY A 67 2.28 -0.53 2.98
CA GLY A 67 0.93 -1.10 2.82
C GLY A 67 0.94 -2.52 2.26
N SER A 68 1.92 -2.87 1.42
CA SER A 68 2.12 -4.23 0.89
C SER A 68 2.56 -5.23 1.96
N MET A 69 3.19 -4.78 3.05
CA MET A 69 3.51 -5.67 4.18
C MET A 69 2.24 -6.11 4.91
N THR A 70 1.36 -5.16 5.23
CA THR A 70 0.04 -5.46 5.84
C THR A 70 -0.83 -6.27 4.89
N ALA A 71 -0.91 -5.88 3.62
CA ALA A 71 -1.67 -6.61 2.61
C ALA A 71 -1.16 -8.04 2.43
N GLY A 72 0.17 -8.23 2.42
CA GLY A 72 0.79 -9.56 2.27
C GLY A 72 0.48 -10.46 3.44
N MET A 73 0.55 -9.95 4.67
CA MET A 73 0.18 -10.71 5.86
C MET A 73 -1.30 -11.12 5.82
N LEU A 74 -2.19 -10.18 5.52
CA LEU A 74 -3.63 -10.45 5.37
C LEU A 74 -3.91 -11.46 4.24
N ALA A 75 -3.23 -11.35 3.10
CA ALA A 75 -3.41 -12.24 1.96
C ALA A 75 -3.03 -13.69 2.32
N LYS A 76 -1.91 -13.86 3.05
CA LYS A 76 -1.42 -15.16 3.51
C LYS A 76 -2.43 -15.88 4.41
N VAL A 77 -3.09 -15.16 5.32
CA VAL A 77 -4.03 -15.74 6.30
C VAL A 77 -5.49 -15.58 5.90
N TRP A 78 -5.76 -15.08 4.69
CA TRP A 78 -7.12 -14.76 4.27
C TRP A 78 -8.12 -15.92 4.41
N PRO A 79 -7.81 -17.17 4.00
CA PRO A 79 -8.77 -18.26 4.12
C PRO A 79 -9.18 -18.54 5.58
N GLU A 80 -8.23 -18.46 6.51
CA GLU A 80 -8.48 -18.66 7.95
C GLU A 80 -9.25 -17.49 8.54
N PHE A 81 -8.82 -16.26 8.26
CA PHE A 81 -9.51 -15.04 8.68
C PHE A 81 -10.96 -14.97 8.18
N HIS A 82 -11.18 -15.25 6.90
CA HIS A 82 -12.50 -15.13 6.26
C HIS A 82 -13.53 -16.14 6.79
N GLN A 83 -13.07 -17.26 7.36
CA GLN A 83 -13.93 -18.29 7.96
C GLN A 83 -14.14 -18.08 9.46
N ALA A 84 -13.46 -17.12 10.08
CA ALA A 84 -13.53 -16.88 11.50
C ALA A 84 -14.93 -16.43 11.95
N ALA A 85 -15.42 -17.05 13.03
CA ALA A 85 -16.68 -16.66 13.66
C ALA A 85 -16.60 -15.24 14.26
N ASP A 86 -15.45 -14.91 14.84
CA ASP A 86 -15.13 -13.59 15.37
C ASP A 86 -13.98 -12.94 14.54
N PRO A 87 -14.33 -12.11 13.54
CA PRO A 87 -13.35 -11.40 12.73
C PRO A 87 -12.45 -10.45 13.52
N HIS A 88 -12.93 -9.89 14.64
CA HIS A 88 -12.13 -8.96 15.43
C HIS A 88 -10.96 -9.68 16.10
N GLN A 89 -11.25 -10.78 16.79
CA GLN A 89 -10.22 -11.60 17.45
C GLN A 89 -9.30 -12.26 16.42
N ALA A 90 -9.85 -12.82 15.34
CA ALA A 90 -9.04 -13.46 14.30
C ALA A 90 -8.09 -12.47 13.61
N PHE A 91 -8.53 -11.23 13.35
CA PHE A 91 -7.65 -10.21 12.77
C PHE A 91 -6.53 -9.82 13.74
N ALA A 92 -6.83 -9.71 15.04
CA ALA A 92 -5.83 -9.44 16.07
C ALA A 92 -4.73 -10.51 16.09
N ASP A 93 -5.11 -11.78 16.10
CA ASP A 93 -4.18 -12.90 16.24
C ASP A 93 -3.41 -13.17 14.93
N LEU A 94 -4.09 -13.17 13.80
CA LEU A 94 -3.52 -13.58 12.52
C LEU A 94 -2.80 -12.46 11.78
N VAL A 95 -3.16 -11.19 12.03
CA VAL A 95 -2.59 -10.04 11.29
C VAL A 95 -1.86 -9.11 12.24
N VAL A 96 -2.51 -8.64 13.30
CA VAL A 96 -1.94 -7.60 14.17
C VAL A 96 -0.70 -8.10 14.90
N ALA A 97 -0.76 -9.29 15.50
CA ALA A 97 0.37 -9.84 16.25
C ALA A 97 1.64 -10.07 15.38
N PRO A 98 1.56 -10.71 14.19
CA PRO A 98 2.71 -10.82 13.29
C PRO A 98 3.26 -9.48 12.81
N ILE A 99 2.37 -8.53 12.48
CA ILE A 99 2.78 -7.18 12.04
C ILE A 99 3.52 -6.42 13.15
N ARG A 100 3.03 -6.48 14.39
CA ARG A 100 3.73 -5.89 15.55
C ARG A 100 5.07 -6.57 15.80
N SER A 101 5.14 -7.91 15.68
CA SER A 101 6.38 -8.66 15.81
C SER A 101 7.45 -8.20 14.80
N LEU A 102 7.05 -7.94 13.55
CA LEU A 102 7.93 -7.37 12.53
C LEU A 102 8.32 -5.93 12.86
N ALA A 103 7.36 -5.10 13.30
CA ALA A 103 7.58 -3.70 13.66
C ALA A 103 8.55 -3.51 14.84
N SER A 104 8.69 -4.52 15.69
CA SER A 104 9.68 -4.54 16.79
C SER A 104 11.10 -4.92 16.33
N ARG A 105 11.34 -5.07 15.02
CA ARG A 105 12.66 -5.40 14.45
C ARG A 105 13.19 -4.25 13.61
N THR A 106 14.47 -3.95 13.75
CA THR A 106 15.17 -3.06 12.81
C THR A 106 15.70 -3.87 11.64
N ILE A 107 15.16 -3.63 10.43
CA ILE A 107 15.63 -4.25 9.18
C ILE A 107 16.57 -3.31 8.42
N ASP A 108 16.37 -2.00 8.48
CA ASP A 108 17.25 -1.00 7.85
C ASP A 108 18.59 -0.77 8.59
N LYS A 109 19.18 -1.83 9.17
CA LYS A 109 20.46 -1.77 9.90
C LYS A 109 21.57 -1.26 8.98
N PRO A 110 22.59 -0.55 9.53
CA PRO A 110 23.79 -0.20 8.78
C PRO A 110 24.49 -1.42 8.15
N SER A 111 24.31 -2.63 8.68
CA SER A 111 24.81 -3.88 8.09
C SER A 111 24.07 -4.31 6.81
N VAL A 112 22.79 -3.95 6.70
CA VAL A 112 21.94 -4.15 5.50
C VAL A 112 22.23 -3.02 4.49
N ILE A 113 22.41 -1.78 4.96
CA ILE A 113 22.87 -0.65 4.14
C ILE A 113 24.34 -0.82 3.70
N SER A 114 25.18 -1.50 4.48
CA SER A 114 26.55 -1.89 4.11
C SER A 114 26.58 -3.10 3.18
N GLY A 115 25.44 -3.51 2.61
CA GLY A 115 25.38 -4.44 1.46
C GLY A 115 26.26 -4.01 0.29
N LEU A 116 26.75 -2.76 0.27
CA LEU A 116 27.89 -2.30 -0.53
C LEU A 116 29.20 -3.11 -0.32
N LEU A 117 29.30 -3.95 0.71
CA LEU A 117 30.48 -4.75 1.05
C LEU A 117 30.24 -6.28 1.01
N SER A 118 29.02 -6.77 0.78
CA SER A 118 28.77 -8.20 0.56
C SER A 118 28.77 -8.51 -0.94
N PRO A 119 29.79 -9.23 -1.46
CA PRO A 119 29.96 -9.41 -2.90
C PRO A 119 28.89 -10.26 -3.60
N PHE A 120 27.93 -10.84 -2.87
CA PHE A 120 27.02 -11.87 -3.40
C PHE A 120 25.51 -11.63 -3.13
N THR A 121 25.09 -10.55 -2.45
CA THR A 121 23.65 -10.29 -2.19
C THR A 121 23.32 -8.81 -2.21
N THR A 122 22.18 -8.43 -2.79
CA THR A 122 21.69 -7.04 -2.78
C THR A 122 20.93 -6.70 -1.48
N ILE A 123 20.78 -5.41 -1.18
CA ILE A 123 20.00 -4.94 -0.02
C ILE A 123 18.53 -5.37 -0.14
N GLY A 124 18.00 -5.36 -1.37
CA GLY A 124 16.64 -5.84 -1.66
C GLY A 124 16.43 -7.32 -1.36
N GLU A 125 17.41 -8.18 -1.69
CA GLU A 125 17.37 -9.62 -1.38
C GLU A 125 17.44 -9.90 0.13
N GLN A 126 18.27 -9.14 0.85
CA GLN A 126 18.33 -9.24 2.32
C GLN A 126 16.99 -8.81 2.94
N PHE A 127 16.39 -7.74 2.42
CA PHE A 127 15.07 -7.30 2.86
C PHE A 127 13.98 -8.35 2.57
N GLU A 128 14.02 -8.99 1.40
CA GLU A 128 13.14 -10.12 1.09
C GLU A 128 13.32 -11.27 2.08
N ALA A 129 14.57 -11.63 2.41
CA ALA A 129 14.86 -12.71 3.35
C ALA A 129 14.29 -12.42 4.75
N GLU A 130 14.39 -11.18 5.22
CA GLU A 130 13.78 -10.74 6.49
C GLU A 130 12.24 -10.82 6.45
N LEU A 131 11.61 -10.38 5.36
CA LEU A 131 10.16 -10.53 5.17
C LEU A 131 9.73 -11.99 5.15
N ARG A 132 10.48 -12.85 4.45
CA ARG A 132 10.25 -14.29 4.40
C ARG A 132 10.37 -14.90 5.80
N GLN A 133 11.44 -14.59 6.53
CA GLN A 133 11.73 -15.17 7.84
C GLN A 133 10.74 -14.71 8.92
N HIS A 134 10.31 -13.44 8.88
CA HIS A 134 9.62 -12.82 10.02
C HIS A 134 8.16 -12.47 9.78
N LEU A 135 7.65 -12.59 8.55
CA LEU A 135 6.24 -12.27 8.25
C LEU A 135 5.59 -13.29 7.32
N LEU A 136 6.16 -13.48 6.13
CA LEU A 136 5.45 -14.10 5.00
C LEU A 136 5.73 -15.61 4.87
N GLY A 137 6.81 -16.13 5.45
CA GLY A 137 7.19 -17.54 5.30
C GLY A 137 7.42 -17.90 3.82
N ASP A 138 7.22 -19.17 3.48
CA ASP A 138 7.39 -19.69 2.12
C ASP A 138 6.17 -19.50 1.20
N THR A 139 5.24 -18.62 1.59
CA THR A 139 4.00 -18.37 0.85
C THR A 139 4.31 -17.89 -0.57
N MET A 140 3.71 -18.54 -1.56
CA MET A 140 3.79 -18.19 -2.98
C MET A 140 2.63 -17.27 -3.37
N LEU A 141 2.78 -16.50 -4.46
CA LEU A 141 1.65 -15.76 -5.03
C LEU A 141 0.49 -16.70 -5.38
N ALA A 142 0.80 -17.91 -5.88
CA ALA A 142 -0.17 -18.95 -6.18
C ALA A 142 -0.94 -19.50 -4.96
N ASP A 143 -0.56 -19.16 -3.73
CA ASP A 143 -1.26 -19.56 -2.50
C ASP A 143 -2.32 -18.53 -2.06
N LEU A 144 -2.25 -17.31 -2.57
CA LEU A 144 -3.15 -16.21 -2.19
C LEU A 144 -4.60 -16.47 -2.61
N PRO A 145 -5.63 -15.94 -1.94
CA PRO A 145 -7.01 -16.19 -2.35
C PRO A 145 -7.31 -15.66 -3.77
N VAL A 146 -8.27 -16.30 -4.44
CA VAL A 146 -8.82 -15.81 -5.72
C VAL A 146 -9.62 -14.52 -5.52
N THR A 147 -10.35 -14.42 -4.41
CA THR A 147 -11.12 -13.22 -4.02
C THR A 147 -10.94 -12.93 -2.53
N PRO A 148 -10.55 -11.71 -2.14
CA PRO A 148 -10.20 -10.58 -3.01
C PRO A 148 -8.91 -10.84 -3.79
N THR A 149 -8.78 -10.19 -4.93
CA THR A 149 -7.48 -10.12 -5.62
C THR A 149 -6.57 -9.16 -4.86
N PHE A 150 -5.49 -9.69 -4.28
CA PHE A 150 -4.40 -8.88 -3.76
C PHE A 150 -3.45 -8.45 -4.88
N VAL A 151 -3.14 -7.16 -4.93
CA VAL A 151 -2.22 -6.58 -5.92
C VAL A 151 -1.14 -5.78 -5.21
N PHE A 152 0.10 -6.23 -5.36
CA PHE A 152 1.28 -5.54 -4.86
C PHE A 152 1.90 -4.75 -6.02
N ASN A 153 1.95 -3.43 -5.86
CA ASN A 153 2.39 -2.53 -6.91
C ASN A 153 3.87 -2.18 -6.76
N SER A 154 4.61 -2.22 -7.86
CA SER A 154 6.01 -1.80 -7.97
C SER A 154 6.18 -0.97 -9.23
N THR A 155 7.34 -0.33 -9.42
CA THR A 155 7.64 0.48 -10.59
C THR A 155 8.83 -0.14 -11.34
N ASN A 156 8.65 -0.50 -12.61
CA ASN A 156 9.74 -0.95 -13.47
C ASN A 156 10.50 0.25 -14.02
N THR A 157 11.76 0.38 -13.62
CA THR A 157 12.60 1.51 -14.04
C THR A 157 13.06 1.41 -15.49
N GLY A 158 13.03 0.21 -16.08
CA GLY A 158 13.35 -0.01 -17.49
C GLY A 158 12.23 0.44 -18.42
N SER A 159 10.98 0.07 -18.13
CA SER A 159 9.82 0.47 -18.93
C SER A 159 9.25 1.84 -18.53
N GLY A 160 9.53 2.31 -17.30
CA GLY A 160 8.94 3.50 -16.69
C GLY A 160 7.50 3.31 -16.21
N ASN A 161 7.01 2.07 -16.07
CA ASN A 161 5.61 1.76 -15.80
C ASN A 161 5.38 0.92 -14.54
N LEU A 162 4.10 0.89 -14.13
CA LEU A 162 3.62 0.06 -13.03
C LEU A 162 3.79 -1.42 -13.34
N VAL A 163 4.38 -2.15 -12.40
CA VAL A 163 4.35 -3.62 -12.35
C VAL A 163 3.36 -4.05 -11.27
N ARG A 164 2.49 -4.98 -11.64
CA ARG A 164 1.45 -5.51 -10.75
C ARG A 164 1.77 -6.97 -10.47
N PHE A 165 1.97 -7.30 -9.20
CA PHE A 165 2.08 -8.69 -8.72
C PHE A 165 0.76 -9.13 -8.11
N SER A 166 0.26 -10.29 -8.49
CA SER A 166 -0.96 -10.89 -7.95
C SER A 166 -0.90 -12.42 -8.08
N ARG A 167 -1.86 -13.13 -7.47
CA ARG A 167 -1.98 -14.59 -7.57
C ARG A 167 -1.79 -15.11 -8.99
N ASP A 168 -2.47 -14.49 -9.94
CA ASP A 168 -2.62 -15.03 -11.29
C ASP A 168 -1.66 -14.42 -12.29
N ARG A 169 -0.99 -13.30 -11.96
CA ARG A 169 -0.09 -12.64 -12.92
C ARG A 169 0.95 -11.70 -12.33
N ILE A 170 2.05 -11.54 -13.08
CA ILE A 170 2.94 -10.37 -13.09
C ILE A 170 2.65 -9.61 -14.39
N ALA A 171 2.40 -8.30 -14.34
CA ALA A 171 2.04 -7.56 -15.54
C ALA A 171 2.56 -6.11 -15.57
N ASP A 172 3.09 -5.73 -16.73
CA ASP A 172 3.43 -4.36 -17.16
C ASP A 172 2.78 -4.15 -18.54
N TRP A 173 2.03 -3.07 -18.73
CA TRP A 173 1.20 -2.90 -19.93
C TRP A 173 2.01 -2.71 -21.23
N ARG A 174 3.29 -2.34 -21.16
CA ARG A 174 4.16 -2.22 -22.35
C ARG A 174 4.97 -3.49 -22.60
N VAL A 175 5.35 -4.19 -21.53
CA VAL A 175 6.22 -5.37 -21.61
C VAL A 175 5.41 -6.65 -21.80
N GLY A 176 4.20 -6.72 -21.27
CA GLY A 176 3.33 -7.89 -21.30
C GLY A 176 3.11 -8.49 -19.91
N ARG A 177 2.64 -9.73 -19.89
CA ARG A 177 2.31 -10.42 -18.64
C ARG A 177 2.82 -11.85 -18.59
N VAL A 178 3.13 -12.28 -17.38
CA VAL A 178 3.39 -13.67 -17.02
C VAL A 178 2.16 -14.17 -16.26
N GLU A 179 1.52 -15.24 -16.73
CA GLU A 179 0.45 -15.92 -15.99
C GLU A 179 1.03 -16.90 -14.97
N HIS A 180 0.30 -17.09 -13.87
CA HIS A 180 0.61 -18.08 -12.82
C HIS A 180 2.09 -18.08 -12.39
N PRO A 181 2.63 -16.93 -11.94
CA PRO A 181 4.05 -16.81 -11.65
C PRO A 181 4.48 -17.71 -10.49
N GLU A 182 5.58 -18.42 -10.67
CA GLU A 182 6.28 -19.14 -9.59
C GLU A 182 7.09 -18.17 -8.72
N LEU A 183 6.41 -17.21 -8.09
CA LEU A 183 7.03 -16.16 -7.29
C LEU A 183 6.58 -16.22 -5.84
N ARG A 184 7.53 -16.04 -4.91
CA ARG A 184 7.23 -15.88 -3.49
C ARG A 184 6.49 -14.57 -3.24
N LEU A 185 5.57 -14.59 -2.29
CA LEU A 185 4.91 -13.38 -1.78
C LEU A 185 5.93 -12.39 -1.20
N SER A 186 6.99 -12.89 -0.55
CA SER A 186 8.09 -12.06 -0.03
C SER A 186 8.75 -11.22 -1.12
N ALA A 187 9.01 -11.80 -2.30
CA ALA A 187 9.62 -11.10 -3.42
C ALA A 187 8.72 -9.98 -3.94
N ALA A 188 7.42 -10.23 -4.10
CA ALA A 188 6.45 -9.22 -4.53
C ALA A 188 6.35 -8.04 -3.53
N VAL A 189 6.32 -8.34 -2.22
CA VAL A 189 6.27 -7.32 -1.16
C VAL A 189 7.60 -6.55 -1.07
N ALA A 190 8.73 -7.24 -1.24
CA ALA A 190 10.06 -6.63 -1.27
C ALA A 190 10.20 -5.66 -2.46
N ALA A 191 9.86 -6.11 -3.67
CA ALA A 191 9.84 -5.27 -4.87
C ALA A 191 8.92 -4.05 -4.72
N SER A 192 7.73 -4.23 -4.14
CA SER A 192 6.79 -3.15 -3.87
C SER A 192 7.32 -2.11 -2.88
N SER A 193 8.25 -2.51 -2.00
CA SER A 193 8.84 -1.68 -0.94
C SER A 193 10.29 -1.24 -1.23
N ALA A 194 10.76 -1.43 -2.46
CA ALA A 194 12.13 -1.14 -2.89
C ALA A 194 12.40 0.38 -3.00
N PHE A 195 12.25 1.12 -1.91
CA PHE A 195 12.33 2.58 -1.91
C PHE A 195 13.77 3.08 -2.17
N PRO A 196 13.94 4.10 -3.03
CA PRO A 196 15.24 4.73 -3.26
C PRO A 196 15.75 5.49 -2.01
N PRO A 197 17.08 5.62 -1.82
CA PRO A 197 18.14 5.05 -2.66
C PRO A 197 18.62 3.67 -2.20
N PHE A 198 18.16 3.16 -1.05
CA PHE A 198 18.82 2.04 -0.36
C PHE A 198 18.29 0.66 -0.76
N LEU A 199 16.99 0.51 -0.99
CA LEU A 199 16.38 -0.78 -1.37
C LEU A 199 16.17 -0.92 -2.88
N SER A 200 16.45 0.14 -3.63
CA SER A 200 16.30 0.22 -5.08
C SER A 200 17.67 0.09 -5.77
N PRO A 201 17.76 -0.61 -6.93
CA PRO A 201 16.72 -1.44 -7.52
C PRO A 201 16.64 -2.82 -6.85
N TYR A 202 15.43 -3.36 -6.74
CA TYR A 202 15.20 -4.79 -6.54
C TYR A 202 15.23 -5.46 -7.92
N ARG A 203 16.09 -6.47 -8.11
CA ARG A 203 16.24 -7.20 -9.38
C ARG A 203 15.43 -8.48 -9.34
N LEU A 204 14.55 -8.67 -10.32
CA LEU A 204 13.71 -9.85 -10.45
C LEU A 204 14.04 -10.56 -11.78
N ASP A 205 14.63 -11.74 -11.68
CA ASP A 205 14.90 -12.62 -12.83
C ASP A 205 13.59 -13.25 -13.33
N LEU A 206 13.28 -12.99 -14.60
CA LEU A 206 12.14 -13.51 -15.35
C LEU A 206 12.57 -14.16 -16.68
N GLY A 207 13.86 -14.48 -16.87
CA GLY A 207 14.41 -15.02 -18.12
C GLY A 207 13.89 -16.42 -18.48
N LYS A 208 13.24 -17.11 -17.53
CA LYS A 208 12.56 -18.39 -17.75
C LYS A 208 11.04 -18.26 -17.78
N ALA A 209 10.50 -17.06 -17.59
CA ALA A 209 9.06 -16.84 -17.58
C ALA A 209 8.49 -17.00 -18.99
N THR A 210 7.28 -17.56 -19.08
CA THR A 210 6.51 -17.57 -20.33
C THR A 210 5.69 -16.29 -20.42
N TRP A 211 6.03 -15.45 -21.38
CA TRP A 211 5.37 -14.15 -21.59
C TRP A 211 4.19 -14.27 -22.54
N ILE A 212 3.14 -13.50 -22.23
CA ILE A 212 1.98 -13.31 -23.08
C ILE A 212 1.94 -11.86 -23.54
N ASP A 213 1.79 -11.70 -24.85
CA ASP A 213 1.64 -10.41 -25.51
C ASP A 213 0.15 -10.05 -25.58
N ASP A 214 -0.19 -8.88 -25.04
CA ASP A 214 -1.50 -8.26 -25.14
C ASP A 214 -1.45 -7.02 -26.06
N LYS A 215 -2.63 -6.53 -26.45
CA LYS A 215 -2.75 -5.27 -27.20
C LYS A 215 -2.09 -4.13 -26.42
N GLY A 216 -1.21 -3.38 -27.09
CA GLY A 216 -0.50 -2.24 -26.50
C GLY A 216 0.89 -2.56 -25.98
N ASN A 217 1.31 -3.83 -25.95
CA ASN A 217 2.70 -4.17 -25.66
C ASN A 217 3.61 -3.75 -26.82
N ASP A 218 4.63 -2.96 -26.51
CA ASP A 218 5.63 -2.44 -27.44
C ASP A 218 7.08 -2.65 -26.97
N LEU A 219 7.27 -3.24 -25.78
CA LEU A 219 8.56 -3.55 -25.16
C LEU A 219 8.70 -5.06 -24.92
N THR A 220 8.59 -5.87 -25.97
CA THR A 220 8.48 -7.34 -25.87
C THR A 220 9.82 -8.09 -26.02
N GLY A 221 10.93 -7.37 -26.13
CA GLY A 221 12.28 -7.92 -26.24
C GLY A 221 12.83 -8.49 -24.93
N ALA A 222 13.85 -9.35 -25.04
CA ALA A 222 14.54 -9.96 -23.90
C ALA A 222 15.15 -8.90 -22.96
N GLU A 223 15.61 -7.77 -23.50
CA GLU A 223 16.16 -6.64 -22.75
C GLU A 223 15.14 -5.97 -21.80
N TYR A 224 13.84 -6.20 -22.00
CA TYR A 224 12.78 -5.76 -21.10
C TYR A 224 12.13 -6.89 -20.32
N ARG A 225 12.36 -8.16 -20.68
CA ARG A 225 11.64 -9.35 -20.18
C ARG A 225 12.47 -10.29 -19.33
N ASP A 226 13.79 -10.36 -19.54
CA ASP A 226 14.65 -11.31 -18.83
C ASP A 226 14.88 -10.91 -17.37
N GLU A 227 14.96 -9.61 -17.10
CA GLU A 227 15.17 -9.11 -15.75
C GLU A 227 14.45 -7.78 -15.56
N PHE A 228 13.64 -7.69 -14.50
CA PHE A 228 13.03 -6.43 -14.09
C PHE A 228 13.91 -5.73 -13.06
N ALA A 229 14.25 -4.47 -13.34
CA ALA A 229 14.79 -3.55 -12.35
C ALA A 229 13.64 -2.76 -11.72
N LEU A 230 13.35 -3.04 -10.45
CA LEU A 230 12.16 -2.57 -9.76
C LEU A 230 12.49 -1.58 -8.65
N THR A 231 11.63 -0.58 -8.49
CA THR A 231 11.63 0.34 -7.36
C THR A 231 10.24 0.38 -6.71
N ASP A 232 10.14 1.07 -5.57
CA ASP A 232 8.88 1.20 -4.83
C ASP A 232 7.71 1.61 -5.72
N GLY A 233 6.56 0.98 -5.52
CA GLY A 233 5.36 1.25 -6.31
C GLY A 233 4.89 2.70 -6.19
N GLY A 234 5.27 3.39 -5.11
CA GLY A 234 4.87 4.75 -4.88
C GLY A 234 5.53 5.77 -5.80
N VAL A 235 6.60 5.38 -6.50
CA VAL A 235 7.19 6.23 -7.55
C VAL A 235 6.21 6.45 -8.71
N TYR A 236 5.42 5.42 -9.06
CA TYR A 236 4.39 5.51 -10.10
C TYR A 236 3.00 5.80 -9.53
N ASP A 237 2.60 5.09 -8.47
CA ASP A 237 1.27 5.14 -7.89
C ASP A 237 1.30 5.07 -6.35
N ASN A 238 1.60 6.20 -5.74
CA ASN A 238 1.81 6.37 -4.30
C ASN A 238 0.59 6.09 -3.39
N LEU A 239 -0.61 6.00 -3.97
CA LEU A 239 -1.84 5.67 -3.27
C LEU A 239 -2.39 4.28 -3.65
N GLY A 240 -1.75 3.55 -4.57
CA GLY A 240 -2.23 2.25 -5.05
C GLY A 240 -3.57 2.35 -5.80
N LEU A 241 -3.85 3.47 -6.47
CA LEU A 241 -5.11 3.76 -7.14
C LEU A 241 -5.23 3.09 -8.50
N GLU A 242 -4.17 2.99 -9.31
CA GLU A 242 -4.22 2.56 -10.71
C GLU A 242 -4.99 1.25 -10.90
N THR A 243 -4.72 0.26 -10.04
CA THR A 243 -5.33 -1.08 -10.19
C THR A 243 -6.71 -1.20 -9.55
N ALA A 244 -7.05 -0.31 -8.63
CA ALA A 244 -8.33 -0.27 -7.94
C ALA A 244 -9.34 0.60 -8.70
N TRP A 245 -8.92 1.80 -9.09
CA TRP A 245 -9.72 2.82 -9.76
C TRP A 245 -10.12 2.43 -11.18
N LYS A 246 -9.33 1.61 -11.87
CA LYS A 246 -9.74 1.07 -13.17
C LYS A 246 -10.70 -0.11 -13.07
N ARG A 247 -10.83 -0.73 -11.88
CA ARG A 247 -11.57 -1.99 -11.73
C ARG A 247 -12.86 -1.90 -10.95
N CYS A 248 -12.90 -1.20 -9.81
CA CYS A 248 -13.99 -1.36 -8.83
C CYS A 248 -14.72 -0.05 -8.54
N ARG A 249 -16.03 0.03 -8.79
CA ARG A 249 -16.85 1.25 -8.59
C ARG A 249 -16.68 1.89 -7.20
N THR A 250 -16.62 1.09 -6.14
CA THR A 250 -16.42 1.58 -4.78
C THR A 250 -14.95 1.48 -4.39
N VAL A 251 -14.36 2.56 -3.88
CA VAL A 251 -12.94 2.61 -3.48
C VAL A 251 -12.77 3.20 -2.07
N PHE A 252 -12.15 2.42 -1.18
CA PHE A 252 -11.70 2.90 0.14
C PHE A 252 -10.20 3.17 0.09
N VAL A 253 -9.79 4.43 0.19
CA VAL A 253 -8.39 4.85 0.11
C VAL A 253 -7.84 5.11 1.50
N SER A 254 -6.82 4.35 1.89
CA SER A 254 -6.06 4.57 3.12
C SER A 254 -4.68 5.15 2.79
N ASP A 255 -4.43 6.39 3.21
CA ASP A 255 -3.19 7.14 2.94
C ASP A 255 -2.38 7.38 4.21
N ALA A 256 -1.28 6.66 4.35
CA ALA A 256 -0.30 6.79 5.41
C ALA A 256 0.97 7.58 4.98
N GLY A 257 0.87 8.31 3.87
CA GLY A 257 1.95 9.12 3.32
C GLY A 257 2.55 10.10 4.35
N GLY A 258 3.86 10.29 4.27
CA GLY A 258 4.55 11.27 5.11
C GLY A 258 4.20 12.70 4.71
N SER A 259 4.34 13.66 5.63
CA SER A 259 4.39 15.08 5.25
C SER A 259 5.81 15.49 4.89
N LEU A 260 5.89 16.49 4.04
CA LEU A 260 7.11 17.26 3.89
C LEU A 260 7.16 18.31 5.01
N SER A 261 7.99 18.09 6.02
CA SER A 261 8.20 19.10 7.07
C SER A 261 9.11 20.23 6.56
N PRO A 262 8.87 21.50 6.95
CA PRO A 262 9.78 22.61 6.66
C PRO A 262 11.18 22.31 7.19
N GLN A 263 12.21 22.64 6.40
CA GLN A 263 13.61 22.58 6.82
C GLN A 263 14.19 23.98 6.69
N ALA A 264 14.62 24.57 7.81
CA ALA A 264 15.22 25.90 7.82
C ALA A 264 16.57 25.94 7.11
N ASP A 265 17.32 24.84 7.19
CA ASP A 265 18.62 24.65 6.55
C ASP A 265 18.66 23.26 5.90
N PRO A 266 18.17 23.11 4.66
CA PRO A 266 18.22 21.85 3.94
C PRO A 266 19.67 21.49 3.61
N ALA A 267 20.01 20.20 3.69
CA ALA A 267 21.36 19.73 3.39
C ALA A 267 21.84 20.22 2.00
N ALA A 268 23.07 20.71 1.95
CA ALA A 268 23.70 21.25 0.75
C ALA A 268 24.50 20.20 -0.04
N ASP A 269 24.78 19.04 0.54
CA ASP A 269 25.42 17.95 -0.20
C ASP A 269 24.45 17.33 -1.21
N TRP A 270 24.98 16.97 -2.37
CA TRP A 270 24.18 16.53 -3.51
C TRP A 270 23.27 15.34 -3.16
N ALA A 271 23.75 14.40 -2.35
CA ALA A 271 23.03 13.16 -2.06
C ALA A 271 21.81 13.40 -1.18
N GLN A 272 21.98 14.08 -0.04
CA GLN A 272 20.86 14.42 0.84
C GLN A 272 19.93 15.44 0.20
N HIS A 273 20.45 16.36 -0.59
CA HIS A 273 19.62 17.32 -1.32
C HIS A 273 18.74 16.63 -2.37
N MET A 274 19.28 15.66 -3.13
CA MET A 274 18.48 14.87 -4.07
C MET A 274 17.38 14.08 -3.36
N LEU A 275 17.66 13.50 -2.19
CA LEU A 275 16.63 12.84 -1.39
C LEU A 275 15.51 13.82 -0.98
N ARG A 276 15.87 15.05 -0.58
CA ARG A 276 14.91 16.10 -0.26
C ARG A 276 14.07 16.49 -1.48
N VAL A 277 14.66 16.60 -2.66
CA VAL A 277 13.95 16.88 -3.93
C VAL A 277 12.98 15.75 -4.26
N THR A 278 13.39 14.48 -4.14
CA THR A 278 12.49 13.34 -4.36
C THR A 278 11.30 13.35 -3.39
N GLN A 279 11.53 13.67 -2.12
CA GLN A 279 10.44 13.82 -1.13
C GLN A 279 9.48 14.97 -1.47
N LEU A 280 9.99 16.09 -1.97
CA LEU A 280 9.20 17.22 -2.46
C LEU A 280 8.30 16.80 -3.63
N LEU A 281 8.86 16.09 -4.60
CA LEU A 281 8.12 15.60 -5.78
C LEU A 281 7.02 14.60 -5.39
N ASP A 282 7.35 13.59 -4.55
CA ASP A 282 6.35 12.63 -4.04
C ASP A 282 5.20 13.36 -3.33
N HIS A 283 5.52 14.34 -2.48
CA HIS A 283 4.51 15.09 -1.73
C HIS A 283 3.55 15.85 -2.67
N GLN A 284 4.05 16.47 -3.74
CA GLN A 284 3.20 17.18 -4.70
C GLN A 284 2.30 16.22 -5.48
N ILE A 285 2.84 15.09 -5.95
CA ILE A 285 2.08 14.06 -6.66
C ILE A 285 0.98 13.48 -5.77
N ARG A 286 1.31 13.15 -4.51
CA ARG A 286 0.34 12.70 -3.49
C ARG A 286 -0.77 13.72 -3.28
N SER A 287 -0.40 14.97 -3.08
CA SER A 287 -1.35 16.05 -2.82
C SER A 287 -2.29 16.30 -4.00
N LEU A 288 -1.80 16.11 -5.24
CA LEU A 288 -2.64 16.18 -6.44
C LEU A 288 -3.61 15.00 -6.51
N ARG A 289 -3.11 13.75 -6.45
CA ARG A 289 -3.96 12.54 -6.53
C ARG A 289 -5.01 12.50 -5.42
N LYS A 290 -4.65 12.91 -4.20
CA LYS A 290 -5.60 13.06 -3.09
C LYS A 290 -6.76 13.99 -3.44
N ARG A 291 -6.47 15.17 -4.01
CA ARG A 291 -7.52 16.14 -4.39
C ARG A 291 -8.41 15.57 -5.48
N GLN A 292 -7.85 14.92 -6.50
CA GLN A 292 -8.62 14.29 -7.58
C GLN A 292 -9.53 13.16 -7.07
N VAL A 293 -9.04 12.32 -6.15
CA VAL A 293 -9.84 11.27 -5.50
C VAL A 293 -11.02 11.88 -4.72
N ILE A 294 -10.74 12.84 -3.83
CA ILE A 294 -11.77 13.46 -2.99
C ILE A 294 -12.79 14.21 -3.86
N GLU A 295 -12.33 14.95 -4.87
CA GLU A 295 -13.21 15.64 -5.82
C GLU A 295 -14.10 14.65 -6.58
N SER A 296 -13.57 13.50 -6.99
CA SER A 296 -14.34 12.46 -7.67
C SER A 296 -15.45 11.89 -6.77
N PHE A 297 -15.19 11.73 -5.47
CA PHE A 297 -16.21 11.32 -4.49
C PHE A 297 -17.27 12.40 -4.28
N VAL A 298 -16.85 13.66 -4.09
CA VAL A 298 -17.78 14.80 -3.90
C VAL A 298 -18.69 15.02 -5.11
N GLN A 299 -18.17 14.81 -6.32
CA GLN A 299 -18.93 14.95 -7.56
C GLN A 299 -19.78 13.70 -7.90
N GLY A 300 -19.71 12.63 -7.11
CA GLY A 300 -20.41 11.37 -7.39
C GLY A 300 -19.89 10.65 -8.64
N ARG A 301 -18.68 10.98 -9.12
CA ARG A 301 -18.02 10.24 -10.21
C ARG A 301 -17.55 8.86 -9.74
N ARG A 302 -17.36 8.71 -8.43
CA ARG A 302 -16.95 7.46 -7.78
C ARG A 302 -17.59 7.34 -6.41
N ASP A 303 -17.92 6.11 -6.02
CA ASP A 303 -18.33 5.79 -4.65
C ASP A 303 -17.06 5.51 -3.83
N GLY A 304 -16.95 6.03 -2.60
CA GLY A 304 -15.73 5.81 -1.84
C GLY A 304 -15.57 6.60 -0.55
N ALA A 305 -14.50 6.26 0.17
CA ALA A 305 -14.03 6.99 1.34
C ALA A 305 -12.53 7.20 1.23
N TYR A 306 -12.07 8.37 1.67
CA TYR A 306 -10.65 8.65 1.84
C TYR A 306 -10.35 8.85 3.33
N VAL A 307 -9.38 8.10 3.85
CA VAL A 307 -8.83 8.26 5.19
C VAL A 307 -7.33 8.45 5.11
N GLY A 308 -6.82 9.43 5.84
CA GLY A 308 -5.40 9.74 5.86
C GLY A 308 -4.85 9.77 7.28
N ILE A 309 -3.58 9.42 7.44
CA ILE A 309 -2.88 9.52 8.73
C ILE A 309 -2.81 10.96 9.26
N ARG A 310 -3.06 11.96 8.39
CA ARG A 310 -3.16 13.39 8.73
C ARG A 310 -4.58 13.94 8.58
N SER A 311 -5.59 13.08 8.49
CA SER A 311 -6.97 13.53 8.50
C SER A 311 -7.33 14.09 9.87
N ASP A 312 -8.15 15.14 9.86
CA ASP A 312 -8.84 15.61 11.04
C ASP A 312 -10.14 14.81 11.19
N ILE A 313 -10.20 13.97 12.23
CA ILE A 313 -11.33 13.06 12.44
C ILE A 313 -12.67 13.82 12.60
N THR A 314 -12.63 15.07 13.03
CA THR A 314 -13.83 15.89 13.26
C THR A 314 -14.51 16.35 11.97
N ARG A 315 -13.84 16.19 10.82
CA ARG A 315 -14.41 16.52 9.50
C ARG A 315 -15.28 15.41 8.91
N TYR A 316 -15.32 14.25 9.55
CA TYR A 316 -16.14 13.13 9.14
C TYR A 316 -17.54 13.24 9.77
N PRO A 317 -18.63 13.15 8.98
CA PRO A 317 -20.02 13.24 9.47
C PRO A 317 -20.45 12.17 10.48
N ALA A 318 -19.74 11.04 10.57
CA ALA A 318 -20.11 9.94 11.44
C ALA A 318 -20.24 10.37 12.92
N GLU A 319 -21.31 9.92 13.58
CA GLU A 319 -21.53 10.20 15.01
C GLU A 319 -20.68 9.28 15.91
N LYS A 320 -20.57 9.63 17.20
CA LYS A 320 -19.89 8.82 18.25
C LYS A 320 -18.46 8.43 17.86
N LEU A 321 -17.71 9.39 17.31
CA LEU A 321 -16.29 9.21 16.97
C LEU A 321 -15.46 8.92 18.23
N LEU A 322 -14.47 8.05 18.09
CA LEU A 322 -13.45 7.86 19.13
C LEU A 322 -12.66 9.16 19.32
N GLN A 323 -12.29 9.44 20.58
CA GLN A 323 -11.54 10.65 20.90
C GLN A 323 -10.13 10.58 20.29
N ALA A 324 -9.88 11.42 19.29
CA ALA A 324 -8.58 11.53 18.64
C ALA A 324 -8.24 13.00 18.36
N PRO A 325 -7.70 13.75 19.34
CA PRO A 325 -7.41 15.17 19.17
C PRO A 325 -6.42 15.38 18.02
N PHE A 326 -6.73 16.31 17.11
CA PHE A 326 -5.95 16.50 15.88
C PHE A 326 -4.47 16.83 16.13
N ALA A 327 -4.16 17.57 17.20
CA ALA A 327 -2.78 17.87 17.58
C ALA A 327 -2.00 16.59 17.96
N VAL A 328 -2.64 15.64 18.63
CA VAL A 328 -2.03 14.37 19.04
C VAL A 328 -1.81 13.46 17.84
N THR A 329 -2.83 13.30 16.99
CA THR A 329 -2.74 12.45 15.78
C THR A 329 -1.76 13.00 14.75
N THR A 330 -1.61 14.33 14.67
CA THR A 330 -0.55 14.97 13.88
C THR A 330 0.83 14.58 14.39
N GLY A 331 1.04 14.49 15.71
CA GLY A 331 2.28 13.99 16.30
C GLY A 331 2.58 12.53 15.94
N ILE A 332 1.57 11.65 15.96
CA ILE A 332 1.69 10.26 15.50
C ILE A 332 2.12 10.20 14.02
N ALA A 333 1.57 11.09 13.19
CA ALA A 333 1.89 11.16 11.77
C ALA A 333 3.34 11.62 11.47
N GLU A 334 4.06 12.19 12.45
CA GLU A 334 5.47 12.57 12.35
C GLU A 334 6.44 11.40 12.60
N ILE A 335 5.96 10.22 13.03
CA ILE A 335 6.79 9.02 13.16
C ILE A 335 7.50 8.77 11.82
N LYS A 336 8.83 8.60 11.86
CA LYS A 336 9.65 8.58 10.64
C LYS A 336 9.28 7.40 9.73
N THR A 337 9.23 7.68 8.43
CA THR A 337 9.09 6.64 7.38
C THR A 337 10.39 5.83 7.30
N ARG A 338 10.45 4.67 7.97
CA ARG A 338 11.62 3.75 7.97
C ARG A 338 11.23 2.30 8.22
N LEU A 339 12.19 1.40 8.07
CA LEU A 339 12.10 -0.03 8.47
C LEU A 339 12.92 -0.29 9.74
N LYS A 340 12.86 0.68 10.66
CA LYS A 340 13.46 0.59 11.99
C LYS A 340 12.39 0.16 12.98
N GLU A 341 12.82 -0.58 13.99
CA GLU A 341 12.05 -0.85 15.20
C GLU A 341 11.27 0.39 15.68
N ILE A 342 9.96 0.20 15.88
CA ILE A 342 9.04 1.18 16.45
C ILE A 342 8.74 0.75 17.89
N PRO A 343 8.86 1.66 18.88
CA PRO A 343 8.51 1.37 20.27
C PRO A 343 7.07 0.85 20.38
N ASP A 344 6.84 -0.09 21.29
CA ASP A 344 5.54 -0.76 21.45
C ASP A 344 4.37 0.22 21.59
N SER A 345 4.54 1.27 22.41
CA SER A 345 3.56 2.33 22.59
C SER A 345 3.23 3.07 21.29
N ASP A 346 4.23 3.33 20.43
CA ASP A 346 4.01 3.98 19.15
C ASP A 346 3.34 3.05 18.13
N GLN A 347 3.57 1.73 18.24
CA GLN A 347 2.84 0.75 17.43
C GLN A 347 1.35 0.76 17.76
N GLU A 348 1.01 0.73 19.05
CA GLU A 348 -0.38 0.77 19.51
C GLU A 348 -1.07 2.07 19.10
N ARG A 349 -0.40 3.22 19.25
CA ARG A 349 -0.91 4.54 18.84
C ARG A 349 -1.18 4.62 17.34
N LEU A 350 -0.28 4.09 16.50
CA LEU A 350 -0.48 4.03 15.04
C LEU A 350 -1.66 3.15 14.65
N ILE A 351 -1.79 1.97 15.28
CA ILE A 351 -2.91 1.05 15.03
C ILE A 351 -4.22 1.68 15.51
N ASN A 352 -4.27 2.23 16.71
CA ASN A 352 -5.45 2.91 17.25
C ASN A 352 -5.89 4.09 16.37
N TRP A 353 -4.93 4.87 15.88
CA TRP A 353 -5.24 5.98 14.99
C TRP A 353 -5.82 5.50 13.66
N GLY A 354 -5.18 4.50 13.02
CA GLY A 354 -5.71 3.87 11.81
C GLY A 354 -7.11 3.31 12.01
N TYR A 355 -7.36 2.65 13.14
CA TYR A 355 -8.65 2.10 13.50
C TYR A 355 -9.74 3.18 13.61
N ALA A 356 -9.46 4.26 14.36
CA ALA A 356 -10.43 5.34 14.57
C ALA A 356 -10.75 6.12 13.28
N VAL A 357 -9.74 6.48 12.49
CA VAL A 357 -10.00 7.20 11.24
C VAL A 357 -10.62 6.29 10.17
N GLY A 358 -10.27 5.00 10.17
CA GLY A 358 -10.90 3.98 9.34
C GLY A 358 -12.40 3.85 9.62
N ASP A 359 -12.78 3.82 10.90
CA ASP A 359 -14.17 3.85 11.35
C ASP A 359 -14.91 5.10 10.86
N ALA A 360 -14.31 6.28 11.12
CA ALA A 360 -14.89 7.56 10.75
C ALA A 360 -15.15 7.64 9.23
N GLY A 361 -14.20 7.21 8.40
CA GLY A 361 -14.34 7.17 6.95
C GLY A 361 -15.42 6.18 6.48
N LEU A 362 -15.42 4.97 7.03
CA LEU A 362 -16.41 3.93 6.68
C LEU A 362 -17.84 4.41 6.97
N ARG A 363 -18.10 4.83 8.21
CA ARG A 363 -19.44 5.22 8.68
C ARG A 363 -19.94 6.56 8.15
N SER A 364 -19.05 7.36 7.57
CA SER A 364 -19.45 8.63 6.95
C SER A 364 -19.90 8.47 5.51
N HIS A 365 -19.36 7.50 4.77
CA HIS A 365 -19.44 7.52 3.31
C HIS A 365 -19.85 6.20 2.67
N LEU A 366 -19.67 5.06 3.35
CA LEU A 366 -19.81 3.74 2.71
C LEU A 366 -20.76 2.80 3.46
N ASP A 367 -20.67 2.76 4.79
CA ASP A 367 -21.55 1.95 5.62
C ASP A 367 -22.04 2.78 6.81
N THR A 368 -22.97 3.70 6.53
CA THR A 368 -23.52 4.63 7.53
C THR A 368 -24.38 3.95 8.59
N ALA A 369 -24.76 2.70 8.37
CA ALA A 369 -25.53 1.89 9.32
C ALA A 369 -24.64 1.06 10.25
N ALA A 370 -23.33 0.92 9.97
CA ALA A 370 -22.42 0.18 10.83
C ALA A 370 -22.40 0.76 12.25
N ALA A 371 -22.41 -0.14 13.24
CA ALA A 371 -22.36 0.25 14.65
C ALA A 371 -21.04 0.97 14.97
N PRO A 372 -21.05 2.05 15.77
CA PRO A 372 -19.82 2.71 16.21
C PRO A 372 -18.98 1.76 17.08
N PRO A 373 -17.64 1.91 17.07
CA PRO A 373 -16.77 1.11 17.92
C PRO A 373 -17.00 1.42 19.40
N ALA A 374 -16.95 0.42 20.26
CA ALA A 374 -17.14 0.59 21.69
C ALA A 374 -15.92 1.23 22.38
N ALA A 375 -14.71 0.87 21.92
CA ALA A 375 -13.44 1.34 22.45
C ALA A 375 -12.35 1.25 21.38
N TYR A 376 -11.17 1.79 21.69
CA TYR A 376 -9.95 1.50 20.93
C TYR A 376 -9.51 0.04 21.12
N PRO A 377 -8.86 -0.57 20.11
CA PRO A 377 -8.23 -1.88 20.27
C PRO A 377 -7.21 -1.93 21.42
N TYR A 378 -6.44 -0.86 21.61
CA TYR A 378 -5.54 -0.72 22.75
C TYR A 378 -5.99 0.38 23.71
N ALA A 379 -5.98 0.09 25.01
CA ALA A 379 -6.53 0.96 26.06
C ALA A 379 -5.87 2.34 26.15
N GLY A 380 -4.61 2.49 25.71
CA GLY A 380 -3.90 3.77 25.68
C GLY A 380 -4.48 4.80 24.69
N GLY A 381 -5.36 4.38 23.78
CA GLY A 381 -5.92 5.25 22.75
C GLY A 381 -4.83 5.83 21.84
N VAL A 382 -5.00 7.07 21.41
CA VAL A 382 -3.98 7.77 20.60
C VAL A 382 -3.02 8.64 21.43
N ALA A 383 -3.17 8.66 22.76
CA ALA A 383 -2.40 9.52 23.65
C ALA A 383 -0.90 9.19 23.59
#